data_AF-N9NMR1-F1
#
_entry.id   AF-N9NMR1-F1
#
_cell.length_a   1.000
_cell.length_b   1.000
_cell.length_c   1.000
_cell.angle_alpha   90.00
_cell.angle_beta   90.00
_cell.angle_gamma   90.00
#
_symmetry.space_group_name_H-M   'P 1'
#
loop_
_entity.id
_entity.type
_entity.pdbx_description
1 polymer ?
#
loop_
_entity_poly.entity_id
_entity_poly.type
_entity_poly.pdbx_seq_one_letter_code
_entity_poly.pdbx_strand_id
1 'polypeptide(L)'
;MSKKMGVSSDLELQPSFMTLLSPEILLAHLDTDNHDWLAYDSDWFYKVEKKDITLPFQRILHITNNMKNIDIYKEKYEHPKALESQRSSINNEQLQEAEKIIRLILNLEQSTAIENWAQDTENRTLVEDIIASHHIKILCLV
;
A
#
# COMPACT_ATOMS: atom_id res chain seq x y z
N MET A 1 -11.36 -2.99 43.60
CA MET A 1 -11.51 -1.86 42.67
C MET A 1 -10.73 -2.18 41.41
N SER A 2 -11.37 -2.78 40.42
CA SER A 2 -10.74 -3.15 39.15
C SER A 2 -10.71 -1.94 38.24
N LYS A 3 -9.51 -1.37 38.04
CA LYS A 3 -9.29 -0.26 37.12
C LYS A 3 -9.36 -0.84 35.70
N LYS A 4 -10.44 -0.52 34.98
CA LYS A 4 -10.65 -0.91 33.59
C LYS A 4 -9.43 -0.47 32.76
N MET A 5 -8.85 -1.42 32.03
CA MET A 5 -7.97 -1.17 30.89
C MET A 5 -8.66 -0.17 29.96
N GLY A 6 -8.06 1.00 29.80
CA GLY A 6 -8.37 1.87 28.68
C GLY A 6 -7.80 1.21 27.43
N VAL A 7 -8.65 0.51 26.69
CA VAL A 7 -8.36 0.18 25.29
C VAL A 7 -8.38 1.52 24.56
N SER A 8 -7.21 2.11 24.35
CA SER A 8 -7.06 3.30 23.51
C SER A 8 -7.47 2.92 22.10
N SER A 9 -8.62 3.41 21.67
CA SER A 9 -9.17 3.26 20.33
C SER A 9 -8.36 4.12 19.35
N ASP A 10 -7.12 3.71 19.04
CA ASP A 10 -6.19 4.41 18.15
C ASP A 10 -6.17 3.84 16.72
N LEU A 11 -7.23 3.14 16.29
CA LEU A 11 -7.35 2.55 14.96
C LEU A 11 -8.65 2.96 14.29
N GLU A 12 -8.87 4.27 14.11
CA GLU A 12 -9.84 4.76 13.13
C GLU A 12 -9.08 5.29 11.90
N LEU A 13 -8.43 4.37 11.18
CA LEU A 13 -8.12 4.60 9.76
C LEU A 13 -9.45 4.41 9.01
N GLN A 14 -10.13 5.51 8.73
CA GLN A 14 -11.27 5.60 7.82
C GLN A 14 -11.22 7.01 7.22
N PRO A 15 -10.42 7.26 6.16
CA PRO A 15 -10.66 6.88 4.75
C PRO A 15 -9.48 6.15 4.09
N SER A 16 -9.60 5.83 2.79
CA SER A 16 -8.72 4.92 2.02
C SER A 16 -7.22 5.15 2.26
N PHE A 17 -6.61 4.22 2.99
CA PHE A 17 -5.16 4.04 3.04
C PHE A 17 -4.79 2.75 2.33
N MET A 18 -3.88 2.85 1.35
CA MET A 18 -3.47 1.72 0.54
C MET A 18 -1.96 1.58 0.55
N THR A 19 -1.48 0.36 0.73
CA THR A 19 -0.07 0.02 0.52
C THR A 19 0.04 -1.01 -0.57
N LEU A 20 0.89 -0.73 -1.55
CA LEU A 20 1.09 -1.56 -2.72
C LEU A 20 2.55 -1.97 -2.84
N LEU A 21 2.79 -3.12 -3.42
CA LEU A 21 4.05 -3.46 -4.05
C LEU A 21 3.87 -3.29 -5.57
N SER A 22 4.56 -2.32 -6.15
CA SER A 22 4.44 -1.98 -7.57
C SER A 22 5.75 -2.24 -8.32
N PRO A 23 5.72 -2.79 -9.55
CA PRO A 23 6.88 -2.80 -10.43
C PRO A 23 7.45 -1.39 -10.60
N GLU A 24 8.77 -1.22 -10.43
CA GLU A 24 9.43 0.09 -10.45
C GLU A 24 9.19 0.85 -11.77
N ILE A 25 9.08 0.11 -12.89
CA ILE A 25 8.79 0.69 -14.20
C ILE A 25 7.43 1.41 -14.29
N LEU A 26 6.44 1.00 -13.49
CA LEU A 26 5.10 1.61 -13.47
C LEU A 26 5.05 2.88 -12.62
N LEU A 27 6.15 3.23 -11.94
CA LEU A 27 6.27 4.44 -11.13
C LEU A 27 7.01 5.56 -11.86
N ALA A 28 7.37 5.38 -13.13
CA ALA A 28 8.23 6.30 -13.88
C ALA A 28 7.69 7.74 -14.01
N HIS A 29 6.38 7.94 -13.83
CA HIS A 29 5.74 9.27 -13.83
C HIS A 29 5.59 9.88 -12.43
N LEU A 30 5.97 9.16 -11.38
CA LEU A 30 6.01 9.65 -10.01
C LEU A 30 7.45 10.05 -9.63
N ASP A 31 7.57 10.98 -8.69
CA ASP A 31 8.87 11.25 -8.06
C ASP A 31 9.22 10.11 -7.09
N THR A 32 10.10 9.20 -7.52
CA THR A 32 10.53 8.03 -6.75
C THR A 32 11.79 8.27 -5.92
N ASP A 33 12.47 9.40 -6.13
CA ASP A 33 13.68 9.78 -5.39
C ASP A 33 13.35 10.63 -4.17
N ASN A 34 12.17 11.27 -4.17
CA ASN A 34 11.59 11.90 -3.01
C ASN A 34 10.81 10.88 -2.17
N HIS A 35 11.35 10.59 -0.99
CA HIS A 35 10.83 9.58 -0.08
C HIS A 35 9.85 10.14 0.96
N ASP A 36 9.37 11.38 0.77
CA ASP A 36 8.33 11.99 1.59
C ASP A 36 6.94 11.87 0.93
N TRP A 37 5.90 12.24 1.66
CA TRP A 37 4.54 12.30 1.12
C TRP A 37 4.40 13.48 0.15
N LEU A 38 3.92 13.17 -1.05
CA LEU A 38 3.67 14.11 -2.14
C LEU A 38 2.19 14.10 -2.53
N ALA A 39 1.69 15.25 -2.97
CA ALA A 39 0.36 15.32 -3.56
C ALA A 39 0.41 14.77 -5.00
N TYR A 40 -0.50 13.85 -5.33
CA TYR A 40 -0.74 13.41 -6.70
C TYR A 40 -1.69 14.38 -7.42
N ASP A 41 -2.81 14.69 -6.78
CA ASP A 41 -3.81 15.66 -7.23
C ASP A 41 -4.37 16.46 -6.03
N SER A 42 -5.57 17.04 -6.14
CA SER A 42 -6.18 17.82 -5.04
C SER A 42 -6.57 16.97 -3.84
N ASP A 43 -6.81 15.68 -4.04
CA ASP A 43 -7.49 14.82 -3.08
C ASP A 43 -6.59 13.67 -2.62
N TRP A 44 -5.58 13.29 -3.40
CA TRP A 44 -4.73 12.14 -3.16
C TRP A 44 -3.27 12.49 -2.91
N PHE A 45 -2.68 11.74 -1.99
CA PHE A 45 -1.28 11.77 -1.63
C PHE A 45 -0.65 10.41 -1.86
N TYR A 46 0.63 10.40 -2.20
CA TYR A 46 1.42 9.20 -2.36
C TYR A 46 2.78 9.34 -1.69
N LYS A 47 3.39 8.20 -1.36
CA LYS A 47 4.78 8.10 -0.90
C LYS A 47 5.41 6.85 -1.49
N VAL A 48 6.57 6.99 -2.12
CA VAL A 48 7.38 5.88 -2.62
C VAL A 48 8.50 5.61 -1.61
N GLU A 49 8.58 4.38 -1.11
CA GLU A 49 9.66 4.01 -0.18
C GLU A 49 11.01 3.89 -0.88
N LYS A 50 12.08 4.02 -0.09
CA LYS A 50 13.45 3.77 -0.57
C LYS A 50 13.56 2.38 -1.20
N LYS A 51 14.49 2.25 -2.17
CA LYS A 51 14.80 0.96 -2.79
C LYS A 51 15.16 -0.08 -1.73
N ASP A 52 14.38 -1.15 -1.67
CA ASP A 52 14.72 -2.35 -0.92
C ASP A 52 15.49 -3.31 -1.83
N ILE A 53 16.71 -3.66 -1.44
CA ILE A 53 17.57 -4.58 -2.19
C ILE A 53 16.97 -6.00 -2.30
N THR A 54 16.08 -6.36 -1.38
CA THR A 54 15.36 -7.64 -1.41
C THR A 54 14.23 -7.66 -2.44
N LEU A 55 13.83 -6.48 -2.94
CA LEU A 55 12.77 -6.28 -3.94
C LEU A 55 13.31 -5.53 -5.16
N PRO A 56 14.28 -6.10 -5.90
CA PRO A 56 15.08 -5.36 -6.88
C PRO A 56 14.30 -4.74 -8.05
N PHE A 57 13.11 -5.29 -8.34
CA PHE A 57 12.24 -4.86 -9.45
C PHE A 57 10.97 -4.15 -8.99
N GLN A 58 10.78 -4.00 -7.67
CA GLN A 58 9.55 -3.45 -7.11
C GLN A 58 9.85 -2.36 -6.08
N ARG A 59 8.82 -1.57 -5.78
CA ARG A 59 8.84 -0.55 -4.74
C ARG A 59 7.55 -0.61 -3.95
N ILE A 60 7.66 -0.27 -2.66
CA ILE A 60 6.49 -0.05 -1.82
C ILE A 60 5.96 1.35 -2.12
N LEU A 61 4.67 1.42 -2.43
CA LEU A 61 3.94 2.65 -2.70
C LEU A 61 2.79 2.75 -1.70
N HIS A 62 2.76 3.85 -0.95
CA HIS A 62 1.64 4.21 -0.09
C HIS A 62 0.78 5.27 -0.77
N ILE A 63 -0.54 5.14 -0.64
CA ILE A 63 -1.53 6.07 -1.21
C ILE A 63 -2.59 6.37 -0.16
N THR A 64 -2.98 7.63 -0.01
CA THR A 64 -4.13 7.99 0.81
C THR A 64 -4.74 9.32 0.40
N ASN A 65 -6.04 9.52 0.68
CA ASN A 65 -6.73 10.80 0.54
C ASN A 65 -6.96 11.53 1.88
N ASN A 66 -6.30 11.07 2.96
CA ASN A 66 -6.48 11.64 4.29
C ASN A 66 -5.15 12.04 4.91
N MET A 67 -4.96 13.33 5.15
CA MET A 67 -3.79 13.85 5.86
C MET A 67 -3.62 13.25 7.26
N LYS A 68 -4.70 12.92 7.98
CA LYS A 68 -4.56 12.25 9.29
C LYS A 68 -3.92 10.86 9.17
N ASN A 69 -4.13 10.16 8.05
CA ASN A 69 -3.48 8.87 7.81
C ASN A 69 -1.96 9.06 7.63
N ILE A 70 -1.53 10.18 7.04
CA ILE A 70 -0.12 10.54 6.89
C ILE A 70 0.52 10.78 8.26
N ASP A 71 -0.15 11.51 9.14
CA ASP A 71 0.36 11.78 10.50
C ASP A 71 0.47 10.48 11.30
N ILE A 72 -0.57 9.63 11.28
CA ILE A 72 -0.55 8.31 11.92
C ILE A 72 0.55 7.42 11.33
N TYR A 73 0.75 7.46 10.00
CA TYR A 73 1.82 6.74 9.34
C TYR A 73 3.19 7.17 9.87
N LYS A 74 3.45 8.49 9.95
CA LYS A 74 4.72 9.02 10.46
C LYS A 74 4.97 8.63 11.92
N GLU A 75 3.91 8.58 12.74
CA GLU A 75 4.02 8.22 14.15
C GLU A 75 4.19 6.71 14.39
N LYS A 76 3.60 5.86 13.55
CA LYS A 76 3.51 4.40 13.80
C LYS A 76 4.37 3.52 12.88
N TYR A 77 4.74 3.98 11.68
CA TYR A 77 5.20 3.12 10.58
C TYR A 77 6.67 3.28 10.16
N GLU A 78 7.55 3.86 11.00
CA GLU A 78 9.02 3.74 10.79
C GLU A 78 9.57 2.30 10.95
N HIS A 79 8.70 1.30 11.17
CA HIS A 79 9.07 -0.11 11.31
C HIS A 79 8.21 -1.06 10.44
N PRO A 80 8.79 -1.70 9.40
CA PRO A 80 8.05 -2.50 8.40
C PRO A 80 7.32 -3.74 8.95
N LYS A 81 7.66 -4.23 10.14
CA LYS A 81 7.05 -5.44 10.74
C LYS A 81 5.56 -5.30 11.09
N ALA A 82 5.01 -4.08 11.12
CA ALA A 82 3.61 -3.86 11.48
C ALA A 82 2.63 -4.23 10.35
N LEU A 83 3.06 -4.21 9.08
CA LEU A 83 2.16 -4.38 7.93
C LEU A 83 1.59 -5.80 7.79
N GLU A 84 2.33 -6.83 8.20
CA GLU A 84 1.88 -8.23 8.11
C GLU A 84 0.64 -8.52 8.97
N SER A 85 0.44 -7.73 10.04
CA SER A 85 -0.61 -7.97 11.03
C SER A 85 -1.97 -7.32 10.72
N GLN A 86 -2.05 -6.51 9.65
CA GLN A 86 -3.30 -5.83 9.23
C GLN A 86 -3.84 -6.37 7.91
N ARG A 87 -3.82 -7.70 7.73
CA ARG A 87 -4.60 -8.38 6.68
C ARG A 87 -6.09 -8.34 7.09
N SER A 88 -6.73 -7.18 6.95
CA SER A 88 -8.17 -7.04 7.12
C SER A 88 -8.89 -7.84 6.02
N SER A 89 -10.08 -8.37 6.32
CA SER A 89 -10.95 -8.97 5.31
C SER A 89 -11.50 -7.88 4.40
N ILE A 90 -10.77 -7.57 3.33
CA ILE A 90 -11.17 -6.61 2.30
C ILE A 90 -12.44 -7.12 1.63
N ASN A 91 -13.48 -6.28 1.57
CA ASN A 91 -14.69 -6.62 0.81
C ASN A 91 -14.53 -6.24 -0.69
N ASN A 92 -15.37 -6.81 -1.56
CA ASN A 92 -15.25 -6.61 -3.00
C ASN A 92 -15.47 -5.14 -3.43
N GLU A 93 -16.29 -4.37 -2.73
CA GLU A 93 -16.56 -2.96 -3.06
C GLU A 93 -15.33 -2.09 -2.78
N GLN A 94 -14.70 -2.28 -1.62
CA GLN A 94 -13.44 -1.63 -1.24
C GLN A 94 -12.32 -1.98 -2.21
N LEU A 95 -12.26 -3.24 -2.66
CA LEU A 95 -11.28 -3.68 -3.64
C LEU A 95 -11.49 -2.99 -5.00
N GLN A 96 -12.74 -2.91 -5.48
CA GLN A 96 -13.06 -2.23 -6.74
C GLN A 96 -12.76 -0.73 -6.71
N GLU A 97 -13.01 -0.08 -5.58
CA GLU A 97 -12.66 1.33 -5.40
C GLU A 97 -11.14 1.53 -5.36
N ALA A 98 -10.43 0.70 -4.60
CA ALA A 98 -8.98 0.69 -4.56
C ALA A 98 -8.38 0.50 -5.96
N GLU A 99 -8.85 -0.48 -6.73
CA GLU A 99 -8.40 -0.71 -8.10
C GLU A 99 -8.58 0.52 -9.00
N LYS A 100 -9.71 1.24 -8.90
CA LYS A 100 -9.92 2.47 -9.67
C LYS A 100 -8.89 3.54 -9.34
N ILE A 101 -8.61 3.74 -8.05
CA ILE A 101 -7.65 4.73 -7.58
C ILE A 101 -6.22 4.33 -7.98
N ILE A 102 -5.85 3.05 -7.83
CA ILE A 102 -4.56 2.52 -8.24
C ILE A 102 -4.36 2.76 -9.74
N ARG A 103 -5.36 2.47 -10.57
CA ARG A 103 -5.30 2.71 -12.02
C ARG A 103 -5.13 4.19 -12.35
N LEU A 104 -5.83 5.08 -11.65
CA LEU A 104 -5.69 6.52 -11.81
C LEU A 104 -4.25 6.95 -11.51
N ILE A 105 -3.77 6.66 -10.28
CA ILE A 105 -2.46 7.12 -9.79
C ILE A 105 -1.32 6.54 -10.61
N LEU A 106 -1.40 5.26 -10.99
CA LEU A 106 -0.37 4.58 -11.78
C LEU A 106 -0.56 4.74 -13.29
N ASN A 107 -1.56 5.52 -13.73
CA ASN A 107 -1.88 5.74 -15.13
C ASN A 107 -1.97 4.43 -15.94
N LEU A 108 -2.73 3.46 -15.42
CA LEU A 108 -2.84 2.12 -15.98
C LEU A 108 -4.00 2.00 -16.96
N GLU A 109 -3.81 1.22 -18.02
CA GLU A 109 -4.92 0.79 -18.86
C GLU A 109 -5.88 -0.13 -18.09
N GLN A 110 -7.14 -0.17 -18.52
CA GLN A 110 -8.16 -1.02 -17.90
C GLN A 110 -7.80 -2.53 -17.96
N SER A 111 -7.01 -2.92 -18.96
CA SER A 111 -6.55 -4.29 -19.22
C SER A 111 -5.40 -4.72 -18.31
N THR A 112 -4.70 -3.79 -17.64
CA THR A 112 -3.58 -4.12 -16.76
C THR A 112 -4.07 -4.91 -15.55
N ALA A 113 -3.46 -6.06 -15.29
CA ALA A 113 -3.81 -6.90 -14.14
C ALA A 113 -3.33 -6.24 -12.83
N ILE A 114 -4.20 -6.22 -11.82
CA ILE A 114 -3.90 -5.82 -10.45
C ILE A 114 -4.24 -7.03 -9.57
N GLU A 115 -3.27 -7.54 -8.83
CA GLU A 115 -3.45 -8.74 -8.02
C GLU A 115 -3.67 -8.37 -6.55
N ASN A 116 -4.70 -8.94 -5.93
CA ASN A 116 -4.89 -8.82 -4.48
C ASN A 116 -4.15 -9.97 -3.78
N TRP A 117 -3.07 -9.65 -3.09
CA TRP A 117 -2.21 -10.62 -2.40
C TRP A 117 -2.38 -10.62 -0.89
N ALA A 118 -3.37 -9.90 -0.34
CA ALA A 118 -3.65 -9.91 1.09
C ALA A 118 -3.91 -11.33 1.65
N GLN A 119 -4.11 -12.33 0.78
CA GLN A 119 -4.44 -13.71 1.15
C GLN A 119 -3.41 -14.77 0.68
N ASP A 120 -2.29 -14.38 0.06
CA ASP A 120 -1.36 -15.36 -0.52
C ASP A 120 -0.38 -15.93 0.53
N THR A 121 -0.18 -17.24 0.50
CA THR A 121 0.57 -18.02 1.51
C THR A 121 1.83 -18.64 0.91
N GLU A 122 2.87 -17.82 0.80
CA GLU A 122 4.31 -18.09 1.04
C GLU A 122 4.95 -19.44 0.65
N ASN A 123 4.73 -19.95 -0.57
CA ASN A 123 5.70 -20.86 -1.18
C ASN A 123 5.80 -20.59 -2.68
N ARG A 124 6.78 -19.77 -3.07
CA ARG A 124 7.06 -19.43 -4.47
C ARG A 124 8.48 -19.82 -4.84
N THR A 125 8.61 -20.36 -6.04
CA THR A 125 9.89 -20.56 -6.72
C THR A 125 10.44 -19.22 -7.20
N LEU A 126 11.75 -19.15 -7.45
CA LEU A 126 12.41 -17.94 -7.97
C LEU A 126 11.75 -17.42 -9.27
N VAL A 127 11.26 -18.31 -10.13
CA VAL A 127 10.57 -17.94 -11.38
C VAL A 127 9.21 -17.30 -11.08
N GLU A 128 8.48 -17.82 -10.11
CA GLU A 128 7.21 -17.25 -9.66
C GLU A 128 7.40 -15.89 -8.98
N ASP A 129 8.52 -15.68 -8.28
CA ASP A 129 8.86 -14.36 -7.73
C ASP A 129 9.20 -13.34 -8.81
N ILE A 130 9.96 -13.74 -9.85
CA ILE A 130 10.24 -12.88 -11.00
C ILE A 130 8.94 -12.53 -11.72
N ILE A 131 8.07 -13.51 -12.00
CA ILE A 131 6.78 -13.27 -12.64
C ILE A 131 5.93 -12.35 -11.77
N ALA A 132 5.83 -12.64 -10.47
CA ALA A 132 5.11 -11.81 -9.50
C ALA A 132 5.64 -10.39 -9.38
N SER A 133 6.93 -10.19 -9.66
CA SER A 133 7.54 -8.85 -9.62
C SER A 133 7.03 -7.90 -10.72
N HIS A 134 6.39 -8.45 -11.76
CA HIS A 134 5.72 -7.69 -12.80
C HIS A 134 4.27 -7.31 -12.46
N HIS A 135 3.74 -7.76 -11.33
CA HIS A 135 2.36 -7.51 -10.92
C HIS A 135 2.30 -6.43 -9.84
N ILE A 136 1.24 -5.62 -9.87
CA ILE A 136 0.89 -4.72 -8.76
C ILE A 136 0.18 -5.56 -7.70
N LYS A 137 0.69 -5.53 -6.48
CA LYS A 137 0.12 -6.27 -5.35
C LYS A 137 -0.40 -5.32 -4.30
N ILE A 138 -1.67 -5.48 -3.93
CA ILE A 138 -2.23 -4.77 -2.78
C ILE A 138 -1.78 -5.50 -1.50
N LEU A 139 -1.01 -4.82 -0.66
CA LEU A 139 -0.50 -5.35 0.61
C LEU A 139 -1.43 -5.03 1.78
N CYS A 140 -2.07 -3.86 1.76
CA CYS A 140 -2.95 -3.39 2.83
C CYS A 140 -3.99 -2.41 2.27
N LEU A 141 -5.23 -2.54 2.72
CA LEU A 141 -6.31 -1.56 2.54
C LEU A 141 -6.96 -1.33 3.90
N VAL A 142 -7.05 -0.06 4.30
CA VAL A 142 -7.71 0.36 5.55
C VAL A 142 -8.62 1.55 5.29
#